data_AF-V9D2M9-F1
#
_entry.id   AF-V9D2M9-F1
#
_cell.length_a   1.000
_cell.length_b   1.000
_cell.length_c   1.000
_cell.angle_alpha   90.00
_cell.angle_beta   90.00
_cell.angle_gamma   90.00
#
_symmetry.space_group_name_H-M   'P 1'
#
loop_
_entity.id
_entity.type
_entity.pdbx_description
1 polymer ?
#
loop_
_entity_poly.entity_id
_entity_poly.type
_entity_poly.pdbx_seq_one_letter_code
_entity_poly.pdbx_strand_id
1 'polypeptide(L)'
;MSRDAILAALKTTPTNEPPQTTALRHEAHSIISATDAHAIEQLPTTLLDLLTQIIKPLFTKTRHPHLTSTGRKSLVASPPPSIASRFLDDGSDEPPWKTSTPFTVPLLEYILTSYLALPFDPRENTLRKTAIEAHFHLLVPPILNMIDDAAPTPYKSAGCKLLAMLCEVLTSTHSEMLKRSGLADVMVDALRTNFLSLPTLTPEADSLALLREVYAAFLGLVDARFVMLRLRLKFKLGPPSNQTKAQGGAGTDEDSDDKNIDTDFNPYQNMLTLVYRHGIMASLTHLSSSSTNAGCLSNTISVPLTMLLLRQIPPVFSRMGIHCVKHLQGLLPMLRASLMDPFLLAAPDMVSAILDIVDSVFDVARTRVQQKWWPEVLRGLVGCWVNCVDENENESIPAGKTASASTSTHLEDTMARLKKMVKTLGEIVGPNEWSVVKRRLVEEEDDLTALFGD
;
A
#
# COMPACT_ATOMS: atom_id res chain seq x y z
N MET A 1 11.43 11.81 -10.47
CA MET A 1 11.50 12.71 -11.65
C MET A 1 12.95 13.18 -11.85
N SER A 2 13.49 13.17 -13.08
CA SER A 2 14.87 13.62 -13.35
C SER A 2 14.97 15.14 -13.51
N ARG A 3 16.19 15.68 -13.41
CA ARG A 3 16.47 17.11 -13.60
C ARG A 3 16.02 17.62 -14.99
N ASP A 4 16.34 16.87 -16.04
CA ASP A 4 15.98 17.27 -17.41
C ASP A 4 14.46 17.26 -17.61
N ALA A 5 13.78 16.29 -17.01
CA ALA A 5 12.32 16.20 -17.07
C ALA A 5 11.65 17.39 -16.38
N ILE A 6 12.15 17.83 -15.20
CA ILE A 6 11.55 18.99 -14.51
C ILE A 6 11.84 20.29 -15.25
N LEU A 7 13.04 20.44 -15.83
CA LEU A 7 13.35 21.61 -16.66
C LEU A 7 12.47 21.65 -17.92
N ALA A 8 12.16 20.51 -18.53
CA ALA A 8 11.21 20.43 -19.64
C ALA A 8 9.79 20.83 -19.21
N ALA A 9 9.31 20.33 -18.07
CA ALA A 9 8.00 20.67 -17.52
C ALA A 9 7.87 22.16 -17.13
N LEU A 10 8.96 22.78 -16.67
CA LEU A 10 9.00 24.21 -16.33
C LEU A 10 9.13 25.11 -17.57
N LYS A 11 9.58 24.59 -18.72
CA LYS A 11 9.61 25.34 -19.99
C LYS A 11 8.24 25.42 -20.66
N THR A 12 7.38 24.44 -20.46
CA THR A 12 6.04 24.43 -21.03
C THR A 12 5.12 25.39 -20.28
N THR A 13 4.70 26.47 -20.94
CA THR A 13 3.74 27.43 -20.37
C THR A 13 2.31 27.09 -20.80
N PRO A 14 1.41 26.70 -19.88
CA PRO A 14 -0.01 26.55 -20.19
C PRO A 14 -0.67 27.88 -20.60
N THR A 15 -1.66 27.81 -21.47
CA THR A 15 -2.29 28.98 -22.15
C THR A 15 -3.03 29.93 -21.20
N ASN A 16 -3.40 29.48 -20.00
CA ASN A 16 -4.34 30.21 -19.12
C ASN A 16 -3.77 30.49 -17.72
N GLU A 17 -2.48 30.78 -17.65
CA GLU A 17 -1.75 30.84 -16.38
C GLU A 17 -1.64 32.27 -15.81
N PRO A 18 -1.94 32.48 -14.51
CA PRO A 18 -1.79 33.77 -13.86
C PRO A 18 -0.34 34.29 -13.92
N PRO A 19 -0.12 35.61 -14.03
CA PRO A 19 1.22 36.20 -14.14
C PRO A 19 2.09 35.93 -12.90
N GLN A 20 1.49 35.91 -11.71
CA GLN A 20 2.19 35.57 -10.46
C GLN A 20 2.76 34.15 -10.52
N THR A 21 1.97 33.22 -11.05
CA THR A 21 2.36 31.83 -11.21
C THR A 21 3.47 31.66 -12.26
N THR A 22 3.39 32.41 -13.36
CA THR A 22 4.44 32.46 -14.38
C THR A 22 5.77 32.97 -13.84
N ALA A 23 5.76 33.98 -12.97
CA ALA A 23 6.97 34.41 -12.28
C ALA A 23 7.58 33.28 -11.44
N LEU A 24 6.76 32.57 -10.64
CA LEU A 24 7.22 31.45 -9.82
C LEU A 24 7.81 30.29 -10.65
N ARG A 25 7.24 29.99 -11.82
CA ARG A 25 7.81 28.95 -12.71
C ARG A 25 9.17 29.35 -13.28
N HIS A 26 9.30 30.59 -13.74
CA HIS A 26 10.60 31.09 -14.25
C HIS A 26 11.66 31.11 -13.15
N GLU A 27 11.27 31.49 -11.93
CA GLU A 27 12.13 31.44 -10.75
C GLU A 27 12.55 30.00 -10.42
N ALA A 28 11.61 29.05 -10.39
CA ALA A 28 11.91 27.63 -10.21
C ALA A 28 12.86 27.09 -11.28
N HIS A 29 12.65 27.46 -12.55
CA HIS A 29 13.54 27.07 -13.65
C HIS A 29 14.94 27.65 -13.44
N SER A 30 15.05 28.93 -13.04
CA SER A 30 16.33 29.60 -12.77
C SER A 30 17.11 28.91 -11.65
N ILE A 31 16.45 28.62 -10.52
CA ILE A 31 17.05 27.93 -9.36
C ILE A 31 17.58 26.55 -9.76
N ILE A 32 16.78 25.75 -10.48
CA ILE A 32 17.19 24.40 -10.90
C ILE A 32 18.28 24.45 -11.97
N SER A 33 18.25 25.41 -12.89
CA SER A 33 19.28 25.54 -13.92
C SER A 33 20.62 26.02 -13.37
N ALA A 34 20.61 26.88 -12.35
CA ALA A 34 21.81 27.43 -11.72
C ALA A 34 22.55 26.43 -10.83
N THR A 35 21.85 25.40 -10.33
CA THR A 35 22.46 24.39 -9.46
C THR A 35 23.44 23.52 -10.25
N ASP A 36 24.69 23.40 -9.82
CA ASP A 36 25.64 22.48 -10.46
C ASP A 36 25.24 21.02 -10.15
N ALA A 37 25.17 20.17 -11.18
CA ALA A 37 24.85 18.75 -11.02
C ALA A 37 25.91 18.01 -10.19
N HIS A 38 27.14 18.51 -10.15
CA HIS A 38 28.25 17.88 -9.44
C HIS A 38 28.42 18.37 -7.99
N ALA A 39 27.75 19.46 -7.59
CA ALA A 39 27.83 20.05 -6.25
C ALA A 39 26.73 19.52 -5.31
N ILE A 40 26.82 18.25 -4.91
CA ILE A 40 25.84 17.57 -4.04
C ILE A 40 25.61 18.34 -2.71
N GLU A 41 26.63 19.03 -2.20
CA GLU A 41 26.55 19.81 -0.96
C GLU A 41 25.62 21.03 -1.05
N GLN A 42 25.42 21.59 -2.24
CA GLN A 42 24.55 22.75 -2.46
C GLN A 42 23.08 22.36 -2.60
N LEU A 43 22.82 21.08 -2.91
CA LEU A 43 21.47 20.59 -3.21
C LEU A 43 20.47 20.82 -2.05
N PRO A 44 20.79 20.60 -0.76
CA PRO A 44 19.87 20.92 0.33
C PRO A 44 19.41 22.39 0.31
N THR A 45 20.32 23.34 0.08
CA THR A 45 19.99 24.77 0.01
C THR A 45 19.07 25.06 -1.18
N THR A 46 19.37 24.52 -2.36
CA THR A 46 18.48 24.61 -3.54
C THR A 46 17.08 24.07 -3.23
N LEU A 47 16.97 22.92 -2.54
CA LEU A 47 15.68 22.34 -2.17
C LEU A 47 14.91 23.22 -1.18
N LEU A 48 15.62 23.85 -0.23
CA LEU A 48 15.02 24.81 0.69
C LEU A 48 14.47 26.04 -0.05
N ASP A 49 15.23 26.57 -1.01
CA ASP A 49 14.81 27.72 -1.82
C ASP A 49 13.57 27.39 -2.64
N LEU A 50 13.53 26.23 -3.31
CA LEU A 50 12.34 25.78 -4.03
C LEU A 50 11.12 25.63 -3.11
N LEU A 51 11.30 25.09 -1.90
CA LEU A 51 10.19 24.92 -0.95
C LEU A 51 9.69 26.25 -0.39
N THR A 52 10.58 27.20 -0.13
CA THR A 52 10.24 28.47 0.53
C THR A 52 9.79 29.55 -0.44
N GLN A 53 10.45 29.67 -1.59
CA GLN A 53 10.21 30.71 -2.59
C GLN A 53 9.10 30.30 -3.58
N ILE A 54 8.93 28.99 -3.85
CA ILE A 54 7.98 28.51 -4.86
C ILE A 54 6.80 27.79 -4.23
N ILE A 55 7.03 26.66 -3.55
CA ILE A 55 5.95 25.81 -3.04
C ILE A 55 5.13 26.53 -1.98
N LYS A 56 5.77 27.14 -0.97
CA LYS A 56 5.04 27.79 0.13
C LYS A 56 4.06 28.86 -0.37
N PRO A 57 4.44 29.81 -1.26
CA PRO A 57 3.50 30.77 -1.86
C PRO A 57 2.28 30.14 -2.52
N LEU A 58 2.44 29.03 -3.25
CA LEU A 58 1.35 28.34 -3.94
C LEU A 58 0.26 27.81 -2.99
N PHE A 59 0.62 27.53 -1.73
CA PHE A 59 -0.28 27.00 -0.70
C PHE A 59 -0.67 28.01 0.39
N THR A 60 -0.29 29.29 0.25
CA THR A 60 -0.60 30.32 1.28
C THR A 60 -2.10 30.54 1.49
N LYS A 61 -2.90 30.42 0.43
CA LYS A 61 -4.36 30.58 0.48
C LYS A 61 -5.08 29.33 1.00
N THR A 62 -4.46 28.15 0.91
CA THR A 62 -5.05 26.87 1.34
C THR A 62 -4.54 26.44 2.71
N ARG A 63 -5.30 26.80 3.75
CA ARG A 63 -5.00 26.38 5.13
C ARG A 63 -5.61 25.00 5.42
N HIS A 64 -4.77 24.08 5.85
CA HIS A 64 -5.20 22.74 6.23
C HIS A 64 -5.89 22.75 7.62
N PRO A 65 -7.09 22.18 7.80
CA PRO A 65 -7.85 22.26 9.06
C PRO A 65 -7.08 21.71 10.27
N HIS A 66 -6.39 20.58 10.08
CA HIS A 66 -5.69 19.88 11.16
C HIS A 66 -4.23 20.32 11.36
N LEU A 67 -3.73 21.33 10.64
CA LEU A 67 -2.36 21.83 10.77
C LEU A 67 -2.33 23.29 11.22
N THR A 68 -1.32 23.65 12.00
CA THR A 68 -0.97 25.05 12.24
C THR A 68 -0.36 25.66 10.97
N SER A 69 -0.28 27.01 10.91
CA SER A 69 0.43 27.72 9.83
C SER A 69 1.92 27.35 9.71
N THR A 70 2.48 26.67 10.72
CA THR A 70 3.84 26.14 10.77
C THR A 70 3.93 24.64 10.44
N GLY A 71 2.83 24.00 10.04
CA GLY A 71 2.80 22.59 9.66
C GLY A 71 2.80 21.60 10.84
N ARG A 72 2.53 22.05 12.08
CA ARG A 72 2.41 21.19 13.26
C ARG A 72 0.97 20.73 13.43
N LYS A 73 0.75 19.61 14.14
CA LYS A 73 -0.59 19.12 14.49
C LYS A 73 -1.36 20.21 15.26
N SER A 74 -2.54 20.59 14.78
CA SER A 74 -3.42 21.50 15.50
C SER A 74 -4.04 20.79 16.71
N LEU A 75 -3.93 21.39 17.89
CA LEU A 75 -4.60 20.94 19.12
C LEU A 75 -5.97 21.60 19.31
N VAL A 76 -6.33 22.56 18.46
CA VAL A 76 -7.61 23.26 18.48
C VAL A 76 -8.55 22.54 17.52
N ALA A 77 -9.71 22.10 18.03
CA ALA A 77 -10.77 21.52 17.21
C ALA A 77 -11.23 22.56 16.18
N SER A 78 -11.04 22.28 14.90
CA SER A 78 -11.58 23.13 13.84
C SER A 78 -13.11 23.09 13.92
N PRO A 79 -13.80 24.23 13.75
CA PRO A 79 -15.24 24.23 13.59
C PRO A 79 -15.60 23.34 12.38
N PRO A 80 -16.73 22.61 12.43
CA PRO A 80 -17.15 21.77 11.32
C PRO A 80 -17.19 22.63 10.04
N PRO A 81 -16.70 22.11 8.89
CA PRO A 81 -16.80 22.83 7.64
C PRO A 81 -18.27 23.16 7.39
N SER A 82 -18.58 24.44 7.17
CA SER A 82 -19.94 24.85 6.85
C SER A 82 -20.38 24.09 5.61
N ILE A 83 -21.55 23.44 5.66
CA ILE A 83 -22.15 22.79 4.50
C ILE A 83 -22.19 23.76 3.30
N ALA A 84 -22.36 25.06 3.56
CA ALA A 84 -22.34 26.10 2.55
C ALA A 84 -21.01 26.19 1.77
N SER A 85 -19.84 25.95 2.38
CA SER A 85 -18.54 26.07 1.67
C SER A 85 -18.24 24.87 0.75
N ARG A 86 -18.97 23.75 0.89
CA ARG A 86 -18.87 22.60 -0.03
C ARG A 86 -19.78 22.74 -1.25
N PHE A 87 -20.83 23.56 -1.17
CA PHE A 87 -21.82 23.73 -2.22
C PHE A 87 -21.81 25.13 -2.88
N LEU A 88 -21.15 26.12 -2.28
CA LEU A 88 -21.04 27.50 -2.78
C LEU A 88 -19.60 27.87 -3.19
N ASP A 89 -18.76 26.89 -3.51
CA ASP A 89 -17.51 27.17 -4.22
C ASP A 89 -17.89 27.48 -5.68
N ASP A 90 -18.41 28.70 -5.89
CA ASP A 90 -18.59 29.31 -7.20
C ASP A 90 -17.21 29.30 -7.86
N GLY A 91 -17.03 28.53 -8.94
CA GLY A 91 -15.76 28.10 -9.55
C GLY A 91 -14.87 29.21 -10.13
N SER A 92 -14.75 30.32 -9.42
CA SER A 92 -14.06 31.55 -9.80
C SER A 92 -12.72 31.75 -9.07
N ASP A 93 -12.43 31.01 -7.99
CA ASP A 93 -11.17 31.09 -7.23
C ASP A 93 -10.56 29.70 -6.98
N GLU A 94 -10.27 28.95 -8.04
CA GLU A 94 -9.54 27.68 -7.93
C GLU A 94 -8.15 27.92 -7.28
N PRO A 95 -7.71 27.09 -6.31
CA PRO A 95 -6.48 27.37 -5.61
C PRO A 95 -5.26 27.36 -6.55
N PRO A 96 -4.25 28.22 -6.32
CA PRO A 96 -3.16 28.47 -7.27
C PRO A 96 -2.37 27.21 -7.68
N TRP A 97 -2.39 26.16 -6.85
CA TRP A 97 -1.65 24.92 -7.04
C TRP A 97 -2.33 23.87 -7.96
N LYS A 98 -3.55 24.12 -8.47
CA LYS A 98 -4.31 23.20 -9.34
C LYS A 98 -4.20 23.54 -10.83
N THR A 99 -5.27 24.05 -11.46
CA THR A 99 -5.36 24.25 -12.92
C THR A 99 -4.40 25.31 -13.45
N SER A 100 -4.05 26.28 -12.63
CA SER A 100 -3.08 27.31 -12.97
C SER A 100 -1.63 26.86 -12.86
N THR A 101 -1.29 25.68 -12.33
CA THR A 101 0.11 25.26 -12.11
C THR A 101 0.35 23.77 -12.39
N PRO A 102 0.49 23.37 -13.65
CA PRO A 102 0.79 21.97 -13.98
C PRO A 102 2.15 21.51 -13.44
N PHE A 103 3.04 22.43 -13.07
CA PHE A 103 4.37 22.11 -12.55
C PHE A 103 4.43 21.83 -11.05
N THR A 104 3.37 22.09 -10.26
CA THR A 104 3.42 21.94 -8.79
C THR A 104 3.71 20.50 -8.37
N VAL A 105 2.95 19.54 -8.89
CA VAL A 105 3.14 18.11 -8.61
C VAL A 105 4.52 17.66 -9.11
N PRO A 106 4.90 17.85 -10.40
CA PRO A 106 6.24 17.54 -10.89
C PRO A 106 7.38 18.12 -10.04
N LEU A 107 7.26 19.38 -9.60
CA LEU A 107 8.28 20.03 -8.79
C LEU A 107 8.42 19.35 -7.41
N LEU A 108 7.32 19.00 -6.76
CA LEU A 108 7.35 18.24 -5.51
C LEU A 108 7.93 16.83 -5.71
N GLU A 109 7.61 16.16 -6.84
CA GLU A 109 8.21 14.86 -7.17
C GLU A 109 9.73 14.98 -7.36
N TYR A 110 10.19 16.02 -8.05
CA TYR A 110 11.61 16.32 -8.24
C TYR A 110 12.30 16.57 -6.90
N ILE A 111 11.71 17.38 -6.02
CA ILE A 111 12.24 17.68 -4.69
C ILE A 111 12.42 16.38 -3.87
N LEU A 112 11.39 15.53 -3.84
CA LEU A 112 11.45 14.25 -3.10
C LEU A 112 12.47 13.29 -3.69
N THR A 113 12.54 13.19 -5.03
CA THR A 113 13.56 12.39 -5.72
C THR A 113 14.97 12.90 -5.42
N SER A 114 15.15 14.22 -5.31
CA SER A 114 16.44 14.85 -5.05
C SER A 114 16.99 14.51 -3.66
N TYR A 115 16.14 14.35 -2.64
CA TYR A 115 16.60 13.84 -1.35
C TYR A 115 17.16 12.42 -1.44
N LEU A 116 16.54 11.53 -2.23
CA LEU A 116 17.04 10.17 -2.41
C LEU A 116 18.42 10.13 -3.09
N ALA A 117 18.76 11.15 -3.88
CA ALA A 117 20.06 11.27 -4.52
C ALA A 117 21.20 11.71 -3.56
N LEU A 118 20.88 12.34 -2.42
CA LEU A 118 21.88 12.72 -1.42
C LEU A 118 22.52 11.48 -0.78
N PRO A 119 23.81 11.48 -0.43
CA PRO A 119 24.46 10.31 0.18
C PRO A 119 23.86 9.97 1.55
N PHE A 120 23.76 8.67 1.83
CA PHE A 120 23.36 8.12 3.13
C PHE A 120 24.33 7.01 3.56
N ASP A 121 25.03 7.23 4.67
CA ASP A 121 25.73 6.24 5.46
C ASP A 121 24.97 6.01 6.79
N PRO A 122 24.55 4.78 7.12
CA PRO A 122 23.90 4.45 8.40
C PRO A 122 24.73 4.79 9.65
N ARG A 123 26.06 4.92 9.53
CA ARG A 123 26.98 5.10 10.68
C ARG A 123 27.16 6.56 11.09
N GLU A 124 26.82 7.50 10.22
CA GLU A 124 26.98 8.93 10.46
C GLU A 124 25.66 9.70 10.27
N ASN A 125 25.52 10.85 10.94
CA ASN A 125 24.36 11.71 10.69
C ASN A 125 24.50 12.38 9.32
N THR A 126 23.86 11.77 8.33
CA THR A 126 24.06 12.13 6.93
C THR A 126 23.38 13.43 6.53
N LEU A 127 23.93 14.05 5.49
CA LEU A 127 23.35 15.22 4.81
C LEU A 127 21.89 14.96 4.42
N ARG A 128 21.57 13.76 3.94
CA ARG A 128 20.21 13.36 3.57
C ARG A 128 19.23 13.49 4.74
N LYS A 129 19.57 12.89 5.90
CA LYS A 129 18.72 12.91 7.10
C LYS A 129 18.53 14.33 7.62
N THR A 130 19.61 15.09 7.71
CA THR A 130 19.57 16.48 8.21
C THR A 130 18.71 17.37 7.32
N ALA A 131 18.88 17.27 6.00
CA ALA A 131 18.13 18.06 5.03
C ALA A 131 16.62 17.74 5.05
N ILE A 132 16.23 16.46 5.01
CA ILE A 132 14.80 16.11 5.01
C ILE A 132 14.13 16.51 6.32
N GLU A 133 14.78 16.33 7.45
CA GLU A 133 14.23 16.70 8.76
C GLU A 133 14.07 18.23 8.90
N ALA A 134 15.03 19.01 8.38
CA ALA A 134 14.93 20.47 8.36
C ALA A 134 13.78 20.96 7.48
N HIS A 135 13.54 20.33 6.33
CA HIS A 135 12.55 20.78 5.35
C HIS A 135 11.16 20.14 5.54
N PHE A 136 11.03 19.14 6.41
CA PHE A 136 9.83 18.34 6.62
C PHE A 136 8.56 19.19 6.80
N HIS A 137 8.64 20.25 7.61
CA HIS A 137 7.50 21.11 7.91
C HIS A 137 6.97 21.92 6.71
N LEU A 138 7.76 22.06 5.64
CA LEU A 138 7.36 22.71 4.38
C LEU A 138 6.73 21.72 3.40
N LEU A 139 7.05 20.43 3.51
CA LEU A 139 6.56 19.37 2.63
C LEU A 139 5.19 18.85 3.04
N VAL A 140 4.93 18.74 4.35
CA VAL A 140 3.70 18.13 4.86
C VAL A 140 2.43 18.90 4.46
N PRO A 141 2.34 20.25 4.61
CA PRO A 141 1.11 20.96 4.31
C PRO A 141 0.67 20.87 2.83
N PRO A 142 1.56 21.06 1.83
CA PRO A 142 1.22 20.84 0.43
C PRO A 142 0.69 19.44 0.14
N ILE A 143 1.34 18.40 0.67
CA ILE A 143 0.96 17.01 0.46
C ILE A 143 -0.41 16.72 1.05
N LEU A 144 -0.65 17.14 2.30
CA LEU A 144 -1.94 16.92 2.95
C LEU A 144 -3.08 17.72 2.31
N ASN A 145 -2.83 18.96 1.89
CA ASN A 145 -3.82 19.76 1.14
C ASN A 145 -4.22 19.09 -0.19
N MET A 146 -3.29 18.39 -0.86
CA MET A 146 -3.60 17.64 -2.08
C MET A 146 -4.43 16.37 -1.78
N ILE A 147 -4.13 15.66 -0.68
CA ILE A 147 -4.87 14.45 -0.27
C ILE A 147 -6.32 14.79 0.14
N ASP A 148 -6.49 15.90 0.84
CA ASP A 148 -7.79 16.38 1.33
C ASP A 148 -8.60 17.16 0.27
N ASP A 149 -8.15 17.15 -0.99
CA ASP A 149 -8.84 17.87 -2.05
C ASP A 149 -10.30 17.42 -2.21
N ALA A 150 -11.18 18.29 -2.71
CA ALA A 150 -12.56 17.90 -2.95
C ALA A 150 -12.71 16.98 -4.18
N ALA A 151 -11.87 17.18 -5.21
CA ALA A 151 -11.95 16.42 -6.45
C ALA A 151 -11.17 15.08 -6.33
N PRO A 152 -11.73 13.95 -6.78
CA PRO A 152 -11.12 12.63 -6.58
C PRO A 152 -9.80 12.41 -7.36
N THR A 153 -9.64 13.02 -8.53
CA THR A 153 -8.43 12.91 -9.38
C THR A 153 -8.23 14.23 -10.17
N PRO A 154 -6.98 14.60 -10.53
CA PRO A 154 -5.71 13.88 -10.34
C PRO A 154 -4.98 14.20 -9.02
N TYR A 155 -5.35 15.28 -8.32
CA TYR A 155 -4.52 15.82 -7.24
C TYR A 155 -4.46 14.96 -5.98
N LYS A 156 -5.55 14.28 -5.60
CA LYS A 156 -5.50 13.33 -4.46
C LYS A 156 -4.54 12.18 -4.68
N SER A 157 -4.60 11.59 -5.86
CA SER A 157 -3.71 10.49 -6.26
C SER A 157 -2.26 10.98 -6.24
N ALA A 158 -1.98 12.18 -6.78
CA ALA A 158 -0.67 12.81 -6.70
C ALA A 158 -0.22 13.08 -5.25
N GLY A 159 -1.11 13.59 -4.39
CA GLY A 159 -0.83 13.81 -2.97
C GLY A 159 -0.47 12.51 -2.24
N CYS A 160 -1.21 11.43 -2.49
CA CYS A 160 -0.91 10.11 -1.94
C CYS A 160 0.45 9.59 -2.43
N LYS A 161 0.73 9.71 -3.73
CA LYS A 161 2.03 9.34 -4.31
C LYS A 161 3.19 10.13 -3.69
N LEU A 162 3.03 11.45 -3.54
CA LEU A 162 4.01 12.31 -2.88
C LEU A 162 4.23 11.91 -1.41
N LEU A 163 3.16 11.55 -0.69
CA LEU A 163 3.28 11.03 0.67
C LEU A 163 4.03 9.69 0.72
N ALA A 164 3.78 8.78 -0.22
CA ALA A 164 4.51 7.52 -0.33
C ALA A 164 6.02 7.76 -0.53
N MET A 165 6.39 8.67 -1.45
CA MET A 165 7.78 9.05 -1.69
C MET A 165 8.42 9.75 -0.48
N LEU A 166 7.70 10.62 0.22
CA LEU A 166 8.19 11.22 1.47
C LEU A 166 8.47 10.14 2.52
N CYS A 167 7.58 9.16 2.66
CA CYS A 167 7.77 8.05 3.59
C CYS A 167 8.94 7.15 3.18
N GLU A 168 9.19 6.95 1.88
CA GLU A 168 10.37 6.26 1.37
C GLU A 168 11.66 6.98 1.76
N VAL A 169 11.72 8.31 1.56
CA VAL A 169 12.88 9.13 1.98
C VAL A 169 13.14 9.00 3.48
N LEU A 170 12.09 9.11 4.31
CA LEU A 170 12.19 8.99 5.77
C LEU A 170 12.62 7.58 6.20
N THR A 171 12.11 6.54 5.53
CA THR A 171 12.51 5.16 5.79
C THR A 171 13.97 4.94 5.40
N SER A 172 14.42 5.46 4.26
CA SER A 172 15.83 5.34 3.81
C SER A 172 16.83 6.02 4.73
N THR A 173 16.38 7.04 5.48
CA THR A 173 17.21 7.81 6.41
C THR A 173 17.08 7.36 7.86
N HIS A 174 16.24 6.35 8.13
CA HIS A 174 15.93 5.90 9.48
C HIS A 174 15.44 7.06 10.38
N SER A 175 14.67 8.00 9.82
CA SER A 175 14.22 9.18 10.55
C SER A 175 12.99 8.90 11.41
N GLU A 176 13.07 9.23 12.70
CA GLU A 176 11.92 9.18 13.62
C GLU A 176 11.10 10.49 13.63
N MET A 177 11.24 11.32 12.60
CA MET A 177 10.52 12.61 12.49
C MET A 177 8.99 12.46 12.63
N LEU A 178 8.41 11.40 12.06
CA LEU A 178 6.97 11.13 12.16
C LEU A 178 6.53 10.79 13.59
N LYS A 179 7.35 10.05 14.33
CA LYS A 179 7.10 9.72 15.74
C LYS A 179 7.22 10.97 16.62
N ARG A 180 8.24 11.81 16.40
CA ARG A 180 8.49 13.04 17.17
C ARG A 180 7.47 14.16 16.90
N SER A 181 7.04 14.32 15.64
CA SER A 181 6.14 15.40 15.24
C SER A 181 4.66 15.13 15.58
N GLY A 182 4.28 13.87 15.77
CA GLY A 182 2.89 13.47 15.96
C GLY A 182 2.00 13.66 14.72
N LEU A 183 2.58 13.98 13.56
CA LEU A 183 1.84 14.19 12.31
C LEU A 183 1.38 12.89 11.64
N ALA A 184 1.92 11.74 12.07
CA ALA A 184 1.53 10.46 11.51
C ALA A 184 0.04 10.19 11.65
N ASP A 185 -0.59 10.54 12.78
CA ASP A 185 -2.03 10.35 12.97
C ASP A 185 -2.85 11.23 12.00
N VAL A 186 -2.40 12.46 11.75
CA VAL A 186 -3.06 13.38 10.80
C VAL A 186 -2.99 12.81 9.38
N MET A 187 -1.84 12.26 8.99
CA MET A 187 -1.68 11.61 7.69
C MET A 187 -2.51 10.33 7.57
N VAL A 188 -2.62 9.54 8.65
CA VAL A 188 -3.50 8.36 8.70
C VAL A 188 -4.95 8.77 8.51
N ASP A 189 -5.42 9.80 9.22
CA ASP A 189 -6.80 10.27 9.12
C ASP A 189 -7.11 10.77 7.70
N ALA A 190 -6.23 11.56 7.09
CA ALA A 190 -6.35 12.03 5.71
C ALA A 190 -6.46 10.86 4.72
N LEU A 191 -5.55 9.88 4.77
CA LEU A 191 -5.59 8.70 3.89
C LEU A 191 -6.84 7.85 4.12
N ARG A 192 -7.25 7.67 5.38
CA ARG A 192 -8.41 6.85 5.74
C ARG A 192 -9.70 7.33 5.10
N THR A 193 -9.87 8.65 4.92
CA THR A 193 -11.06 9.22 4.27
C THR A 193 -11.22 8.78 2.81
N ASN A 194 -10.15 8.29 2.18
CA ASN A 194 -10.13 7.93 0.75
C ASN A 194 -10.30 6.42 0.50
N PHE A 195 -10.38 5.57 1.54
CA PHE A 195 -10.53 4.11 1.35
C PHE A 195 -11.83 3.70 0.64
N LEU A 196 -12.89 4.49 0.80
CA LEU A 196 -14.21 4.23 0.23
C LEU A 196 -14.51 5.06 -1.03
N SER A 197 -13.49 5.62 -1.68
CA SER A 197 -13.61 6.20 -3.02
C SER A 197 -13.77 5.10 -4.07
N LEU A 198 -15.02 4.63 -4.23
CA LEU A 198 -15.42 3.45 -5.02
C LEU A 198 -16.48 3.83 -6.09
N PRO A 199 -16.70 2.98 -7.13
CA PRO A 199 -17.58 3.21 -8.30
C PRO A 199 -18.97 3.80 -8.05
N THR A 200 -19.57 3.57 -6.88
CA THR A 200 -20.88 4.14 -6.54
C THR A 200 -20.85 5.66 -6.36
N LEU A 201 -19.68 6.23 -6.06
CA LEU A 201 -19.47 7.67 -5.82
C LEU A 201 -18.32 8.26 -6.65
N THR A 202 -17.40 7.43 -7.11
CA THR A 202 -16.18 7.85 -7.82
C THR A 202 -16.01 6.93 -9.02
N PRO A 203 -15.81 7.43 -10.26
CA PRO A 203 -15.64 6.57 -11.42
C PRO A 203 -14.60 5.46 -11.21
N GLU A 204 -14.78 4.30 -11.84
CA GLU A 204 -13.91 3.13 -11.62
C GLU A 204 -12.43 3.42 -11.91
N ALA A 205 -12.14 4.10 -13.02
CA ALA A 205 -10.79 4.47 -13.40
C ALA A 205 -10.13 5.38 -12.35
N ASP A 206 -10.89 6.34 -11.82
CA ASP A 206 -10.43 7.27 -10.79
C ASP A 206 -10.22 6.55 -9.45
N SER A 207 -11.13 5.65 -9.10
CA SER A 207 -11.04 4.80 -7.91
C SER A 207 -9.78 3.93 -7.96
N LEU A 208 -9.48 3.32 -9.12
CA LEU A 208 -8.28 2.52 -9.32
C LEU A 208 -7.00 3.37 -9.19
N ALA A 209 -6.96 4.54 -9.84
CA ALA A 209 -5.81 5.43 -9.80
C ALA A 209 -5.56 5.98 -8.38
N LEU A 210 -6.62 6.32 -7.65
CA LEU A 210 -6.52 6.82 -6.28
C LEU A 210 -6.13 5.71 -5.30
N LEU A 211 -6.84 4.57 -5.30
CA LEU A 211 -6.62 3.52 -4.30
C LEU A 211 -5.23 2.89 -4.39
N ARG A 212 -4.67 2.75 -5.60
CA ARG A 212 -3.28 2.31 -5.79
C ARG A 212 -2.31 3.16 -4.97
N GLU A 213 -2.44 4.48 -5.08
CA GLU A 213 -1.57 5.42 -4.39
C GLU A 213 -1.90 5.52 -2.89
N VAL A 214 -3.17 5.43 -2.50
CA VAL A 214 -3.59 5.46 -1.09
C VAL A 214 -3.00 4.29 -0.30
N TYR A 215 -3.09 3.07 -0.81
CA TYR A 215 -2.53 1.90 -0.12
C TYR A 215 -1.01 1.93 -0.07
N ALA A 216 -0.35 2.35 -1.14
CA ALA A 216 1.11 2.55 -1.17
C ALA A 216 1.54 3.59 -0.12
N ALA A 217 0.85 4.74 -0.08
CA ALA A 217 1.12 5.79 0.90
C ALA A 217 0.88 5.34 2.33
N PHE A 218 -0.21 4.60 2.60
CA PHE A 218 -0.53 4.13 3.94
C PHE A 218 0.52 3.13 4.45
N LEU A 219 0.92 2.17 3.62
CA LEU A 219 1.96 1.20 3.99
C LEU A 219 3.33 1.88 4.15
N GLY A 220 3.66 2.83 3.28
CA GLY A 220 4.85 3.67 3.42
C GLY A 220 4.85 4.43 4.74
N LEU A 221 3.71 5.01 5.14
CA LEU A 221 3.56 5.74 6.39
C LEU A 221 3.72 4.84 7.62
N VAL A 222 3.15 3.63 7.59
CA VAL A 222 3.39 2.61 8.64
C VAL A 222 4.89 2.31 8.72
N ASP A 223 5.52 2.07 7.59
CA ASP A 223 6.94 1.71 7.52
C ASP A 223 7.85 2.82 8.03
N ALA A 224 7.55 4.08 7.70
CA ALA A 224 8.32 5.25 8.12
C ALA A 224 8.09 5.60 9.61
N ARG A 225 6.84 5.52 10.10
CA ARG A 225 6.51 5.78 11.52
C ARG A 225 7.21 4.80 12.46
N PHE A 226 7.29 3.53 12.06
CA PHE A 226 7.82 2.44 12.88
C PHE A 226 9.16 1.91 12.36
N VAL A 227 9.95 2.75 11.71
CA VAL A 227 11.22 2.35 11.08
C VAL A 227 12.17 1.67 12.08
N MET A 228 12.30 2.21 13.29
CA MET A 228 13.15 1.62 14.34
C MET A 228 12.65 0.26 14.81
N LEU A 229 11.34 0.12 15.05
CA LEU A 229 10.72 -1.16 15.42
C LEU A 229 10.98 -2.22 14.33
N ARG A 230 10.78 -1.87 13.06
CA ARG A 230 10.99 -2.79 11.94
C ARG A 230 12.44 -3.24 11.81
N LEU A 231 13.40 -2.34 11.99
CA LEU A 231 14.82 -2.71 11.99
C LEU A 231 15.13 -3.68 13.12
N ARG A 232 14.65 -3.41 14.35
CA ARG A 232 14.84 -4.31 15.50
C ARG A 232 14.23 -5.69 15.28
N LEU A 233 13.02 -5.76 14.72
CA LEU A 233 12.37 -7.04 14.37
C LEU A 233 13.20 -7.82 13.34
N LYS A 234 13.75 -7.16 12.32
CA LYS A 234 14.65 -7.80 11.34
C LYS A 234 15.93 -8.33 11.99
N PHE A 235 16.53 -7.59 12.93
CA PHE A 235 17.72 -8.06 13.64
C PHE A 235 17.43 -9.25 14.57
N LYS A 236 16.27 -9.27 15.25
CA LYS A 236 15.85 -10.41 16.07
C LYS A 236 15.56 -11.68 15.24
N LEU A 237 15.15 -11.54 13.98
CA LEU A 237 14.90 -12.66 13.05
C LEU A 237 16.11 -13.07 12.19
N GLY A 238 17.29 -12.46 12.38
CA GLY A 238 18.52 -12.87 11.68
C GLY A 238 18.95 -14.31 11.99
N PRO A 239 19.82 -14.94 11.17
CA PRO A 239 20.32 -16.29 11.45
C PRO A 239 20.92 -16.33 12.86
N PRO A 240 20.76 -17.44 13.61
CA PRO A 240 21.30 -17.54 14.96
C PRO A 240 22.83 -17.49 14.90
N SER A 241 23.40 -16.29 15.00
CA SER A 241 24.80 -16.15 15.36
C SER A 241 24.92 -16.73 16.77
N ASN A 242 25.79 -17.73 16.94
CA ASN A 242 26.15 -18.30 18.22
C ASN A 242 26.60 -17.21 19.19
N GLN A 243 25.64 -16.58 19.89
CA GLN A 243 25.94 -15.81 21.08
C GLN A 243 26.11 -16.82 22.21
N THR A 244 27.33 -17.33 22.29
CA THR A 244 27.90 -17.86 23.52
C THR A 244 27.59 -16.84 24.62
N LYS A 245 26.81 -17.24 25.62
CA LYS A 245 26.61 -16.46 26.85
C LYS A 245 27.97 -16.22 27.51
N ALA A 246 28.62 -15.12 27.16
CA ALA A 246 29.72 -14.57 27.94
C ALA A 246 29.09 -13.70 29.03
N GLN A 247 28.99 -14.29 30.20
CA GLN A 247 28.50 -13.70 31.43
C GLN A 247 29.47 -12.60 31.88
N GLY A 248 29.00 -11.35 32.01
CA GLY A 248 29.71 -10.32 32.76
C GLY A 248 29.51 -8.88 32.28
N GLY A 249 28.65 -8.13 32.99
CA GLY A 249 28.82 -6.67 33.16
C GLY A 249 27.69 -5.77 32.65
N ALA A 250 27.05 -5.07 33.61
CA ALA A 250 26.19 -3.89 33.47
C ALA A 250 24.82 -4.08 32.76
N GLY A 251 23.82 -4.48 33.56
CA GLY A 251 22.41 -4.32 33.20
C GLY A 251 21.95 -2.88 33.39
N THR A 252 21.50 -2.27 32.29
CA THR A 252 20.53 -1.15 32.28
C THR A 252 19.84 -0.98 30.92
N ASP A 253 20.41 -1.47 29.81
CA ASP A 253 19.91 -1.12 28.47
C ASP A 253 18.94 -2.16 27.86
N GLU A 254 19.15 -3.47 28.07
CA GLU A 254 18.29 -4.52 27.46
C GLU A 254 16.83 -4.48 27.95
N ASP A 255 16.61 -4.24 29.25
CA ASP A 255 15.26 -4.14 29.84
C ASP A 255 14.50 -2.87 29.39
N SER A 256 15.22 -1.83 28.95
CA SER A 256 14.62 -0.58 28.45
C SER A 256 14.23 -0.68 26.97
N ASP A 257 15.04 -1.41 26.18
CA ASP A 257 14.80 -1.61 24.76
C ASP A 257 13.65 -2.59 24.50
N ASP A 258 13.51 -3.65 25.30
CA ASP A 258 12.40 -4.61 25.16
C ASP A 258 11.05 -3.98 25.53
N LYS A 259 11.03 -3.12 26.57
CA LYS A 259 9.84 -2.32 26.91
C LYS A 259 9.45 -1.36 25.79
N ASN A 260 10.41 -0.70 25.15
CA ASN A 260 10.14 0.20 24.03
C ASN A 260 9.58 -0.56 22.81
N ILE A 261 10.04 -1.79 22.54
CA ILE A 261 9.48 -2.64 21.47
C ILE A 261 7.99 -2.89 21.72
N ASP A 262 7.62 -3.31 22.93
CA ASP A 262 6.22 -3.59 23.27
C ASP A 262 5.33 -2.34 23.18
N THR A 263 5.87 -1.16 23.52
CA THR A 263 5.10 0.10 23.42
C THR A 263 4.77 0.52 21.99
N ASP A 264 5.71 0.36 21.05
CA ASP A 264 5.51 0.73 19.64
C ASP A 264 4.82 -0.39 18.82
N PHE A 265 4.93 -1.65 19.28
CA PHE A 265 4.36 -2.80 18.58
C PHE A 265 2.84 -2.78 18.52
N ASN A 266 2.17 -2.40 19.61
CA ASN A 266 0.71 -2.32 19.64
C ASN A 266 0.16 -1.25 18.67
N PRO A 267 0.64 0.01 18.68
CA PRO A 267 0.32 1.01 17.67
C PRO A 267 0.61 0.56 16.23
N TYR A 268 1.73 -0.13 15.99
CA TYR A 268 2.08 -0.69 14.70
C TYR A 268 1.02 -1.69 14.21
N GLN A 269 0.67 -2.67 15.05
CA GLN A 269 -0.37 -3.65 14.74
C GLN A 269 -1.75 -3.01 14.55
N ASN A 270 -2.06 -1.94 15.29
CA ASN A 270 -3.32 -1.22 15.17
C ASN A 270 -3.44 -0.49 13.82
N MET A 271 -2.37 0.14 13.32
CA MET A 271 -2.38 0.77 12.00
C MET A 271 -2.53 -0.26 10.86
N LEU A 272 -1.86 -1.42 10.97
CA LEU A 272 -2.04 -2.51 10.00
C LEU A 272 -3.47 -3.09 10.05
N THR A 273 -4.03 -3.21 11.25
CA THR A 273 -5.42 -3.65 11.44
C THR A 273 -6.40 -2.64 10.84
N LEU A 274 -6.11 -1.34 10.95
CA LEU A 274 -6.93 -0.27 10.39
C LEU A 274 -6.98 -0.38 8.87
N VAL A 275 -5.83 -0.44 8.18
CA VAL A 275 -5.81 -0.56 6.70
C VAL A 275 -6.44 -1.87 6.23
N TYR A 276 -6.23 -2.98 6.95
CA TYR A 276 -6.87 -4.24 6.61
C TYR A 276 -8.39 -4.19 6.77
N ARG A 277 -8.89 -3.80 7.95
CA ARG A 277 -10.33 -3.87 8.25
C ARG A 277 -11.12 -2.74 7.59
N HIS A 278 -10.65 -1.50 7.72
CA HIS A 278 -11.37 -0.31 7.26
C HIS A 278 -11.00 0.13 5.85
N GLY A 279 -9.82 -0.28 5.35
CA GLY A 279 -9.45 -0.11 3.95
C GLY A 279 -9.92 -1.32 3.14
N ILE A 280 -9.18 -2.42 3.24
CA ILE A 280 -9.32 -3.56 2.33
C ILE A 280 -10.67 -4.26 2.50
N MET A 281 -10.95 -4.78 3.70
CA MET A 281 -12.14 -5.61 3.92
C MET A 281 -13.44 -4.82 3.78
N ALA A 282 -13.49 -3.59 4.31
CA ALA A 282 -14.64 -2.72 4.12
C ALA A 282 -14.91 -2.46 2.62
N SER A 283 -13.89 -2.11 1.84
CA SER A 283 -14.05 -1.88 0.41
C SER A 283 -14.45 -3.15 -0.34
N LEU A 284 -13.89 -4.32 0.01
CA LEU A 284 -14.31 -5.60 -0.56
C LEU A 284 -15.79 -5.91 -0.26
N THR A 285 -16.27 -5.62 0.96
CA THR A 285 -17.68 -5.81 1.30
C THR A 285 -18.61 -4.86 0.55
N HIS A 286 -18.15 -3.65 0.22
CA HIS A 286 -18.92 -2.72 -0.61
C HIS A 286 -18.94 -3.09 -2.10
N LEU A 287 -17.87 -3.72 -2.59
CA LEU A 287 -17.78 -4.19 -3.98
C LEU A 287 -18.49 -5.52 -4.19
N SER A 288 -18.59 -6.36 -3.15
CA SER A 288 -19.40 -7.57 -3.19
C SER A 288 -20.88 -7.18 -3.27
N SER A 289 -21.57 -7.59 -4.33
CA SER A 289 -23.00 -7.32 -4.49
C SER A 289 -23.77 -8.04 -3.37
N SER A 290 -24.76 -7.38 -2.77
CA SER A 290 -25.62 -7.84 -1.65
C SER A 290 -26.47 -9.09 -1.95
N SER A 291 -25.86 -10.14 -2.51
CA SER A 291 -26.40 -11.48 -2.64
C SER A 291 -26.19 -12.22 -1.31
N THR A 292 -27.09 -13.15 -1.01
CA THR A 292 -27.25 -13.90 0.25
C THR A 292 -26.02 -14.71 0.70
N ASN A 293 -24.94 -14.70 -0.08
CA ASN A 293 -23.64 -15.28 0.24
C ASN A 293 -22.62 -14.18 0.55
N ALA A 294 -22.81 -13.48 1.67
CA ALA A 294 -21.85 -12.52 2.22
C ALA A 294 -20.52 -13.24 2.53
N GLY A 295 -19.65 -13.33 1.52
CA GLY A 295 -18.42 -14.12 1.58
C GLY A 295 -17.88 -14.63 0.25
N CYS A 296 -18.57 -14.47 -0.89
CA CYS A 296 -17.99 -14.82 -2.20
C CYS A 296 -17.51 -13.56 -2.95
N LEU A 297 -16.32 -13.63 -3.55
CA LEU A 297 -15.68 -12.54 -4.30
C LEU A 297 -16.08 -12.50 -5.78
N SER A 298 -16.66 -13.57 -6.32
CA SER A 298 -17.00 -13.68 -7.75
C SER A 298 -18.11 -12.71 -8.17
N ASN A 299 -19.06 -12.42 -7.27
CA ASN A 299 -20.15 -11.48 -7.50
C ASN A 299 -19.76 -10.04 -7.15
N THR A 300 -18.74 -9.52 -7.82
CA THR A 300 -18.22 -8.17 -7.60
C THR A 300 -18.72 -7.14 -8.62
N ILE A 301 -18.94 -5.92 -8.16
CA ILE A 301 -19.27 -4.74 -8.99
C ILE A 301 -18.09 -4.37 -9.91
N SER A 302 -16.85 -4.61 -9.47
CA SER A 302 -15.64 -4.33 -10.26
C SER A 302 -14.56 -5.37 -9.98
N VAL A 303 -14.28 -6.19 -11.00
CA VAL A 303 -13.18 -7.16 -10.99
C VAL A 303 -11.81 -6.46 -10.79
N PRO A 304 -11.46 -5.38 -11.54
CA PRO A 304 -10.19 -4.68 -11.36
C PRO A 304 -9.96 -4.13 -9.94
N LEU A 305 -10.99 -3.57 -9.30
CA LEU A 305 -10.87 -3.04 -7.94
C LEU A 305 -10.77 -4.15 -6.91
N THR A 306 -11.55 -5.22 -7.06
CA THR A 306 -11.47 -6.40 -6.19
C THR A 306 -10.07 -7.00 -6.24
N MET A 307 -9.53 -7.14 -7.46
CA MET A 307 -8.15 -7.54 -7.71
C MET A 307 -7.12 -6.66 -7.02
N LEU A 308 -7.26 -5.34 -7.14
CA LEU A 308 -6.37 -4.38 -6.49
C LEU A 308 -6.36 -4.58 -4.97
N LEU A 309 -7.54 -4.72 -4.36
CA LEU A 309 -7.72 -4.88 -2.91
C LEU A 309 -7.16 -6.22 -2.40
N LEU A 310 -7.42 -7.32 -3.10
CA LEU A 310 -6.86 -8.63 -2.76
C LEU A 310 -5.33 -8.59 -2.75
N ARG A 311 -4.71 -7.95 -3.75
CA ARG A 311 -3.25 -7.77 -3.82
C ARG A 311 -2.67 -6.91 -2.69
N GLN A 312 -3.49 -6.17 -1.94
CA GLN A 312 -3.02 -5.44 -0.75
C GLN A 312 -2.97 -6.32 0.52
N ILE A 313 -3.62 -7.49 0.54
CA ILE A 313 -3.64 -8.36 1.73
C ILE A 313 -2.25 -8.95 2.03
N PRO A 314 -1.53 -9.57 1.06
CA PRO A 314 -0.19 -10.14 1.32
C PRO A 314 0.82 -9.15 1.91
N PRO A 315 1.00 -7.91 1.39
CA PRO A 315 1.97 -6.97 1.98
C PRO A 315 1.56 -6.48 3.38
N VAL A 316 0.26 -6.45 3.70
CA VAL A 316 -0.22 -6.17 5.06
C VAL A 316 0.07 -7.36 5.98
N PHE A 317 -0.25 -8.57 5.55
CA PHE A 317 -0.06 -9.79 6.36
C PHE A 317 1.42 -10.08 6.63
N SER A 318 2.29 -9.87 5.64
CA SER A 318 3.74 -9.96 5.77
C SER A 318 4.29 -9.01 6.85
N ARG A 319 3.66 -7.84 7.03
CA ARG A 319 3.99 -6.87 8.09
C ARG A 319 3.41 -7.25 9.44
N MET A 320 2.20 -7.81 9.46
CA MET A 320 1.55 -8.27 10.70
C MET A 320 2.23 -9.52 11.28
N GLY A 321 2.82 -10.37 10.43
CA GLY A 321 3.33 -11.67 10.83
C GLY A 321 2.22 -12.55 11.42
N ILE A 322 2.55 -13.29 12.48
CA ILE A 322 1.60 -14.17 13.18
C ILE A 322 0.35 -13.46 13.71
N HIS A 323 0.37 -12.12 13.85
CA HIS A 323 -0.79 -11.37 14.34
C HIS A 323 -1.91 -11.24 13.30
N CYS A 324 -1.69 -11.65 12.04
CA CYS A 324 -2.76 -11.76 11.05
C CYS A 324 -3.82 -12.81 11.42
N VAL A 325 -3.51 -13.74 12.35
CA VAL A 325 -4.38 -14.87 12.72
C VAL A 325 -5.76 -14.44 13.20
N LYS A 326 -5.87 -13.25 13.78
CA LYS A 326 -7.14 -12.63 14.22
C LYS A 326 -8.08 -12.26 13.06
N HIS A 327 -7.61 -12.34 11.83
CA HIS A 327 -8.37 -12.04 10.61
C HIS A 327 -8.76 -13.29 9.82
N LEU A 328 -8.09 -14.43 10.06
CA LEU A 328 -8.31 -15.66 9.31
C LEU A 328 -9.74 -16.19 9.42
N GLN A 329 -10.42 -15.94 10.55
CA GLN A 329 -11.79 -16.39 10.76
C GLN A 329 -12.79 -15.80 9.76
N GLY A 330 -12.59 -14.56 9.33
CA GLY A 330 -13.41 -13.96 8.27
C GLY A 330 -12.85 -14.21 6.89
N LEU A 331 -11.53 -14.17 6.75
CA LEU A 331 -10.86 -14.24 5.45
C LEU A 331 -10.90 -15.63 4.82
N LEU A 332 -10.49 -16.68 5.53
CA LEU A 332 -10.34 -18.01 4.91
C LEU A 332 -11.66 -18.60 4.42
N PRO A 333 -12.79 -18.48 5.15
CA PRO A 333 -14.08 -18.90 4.61
C PRO A 333 -14.49 -18.13 3.36
N MET A 334 -14.15 -16.84 3.28
CA MET A 334 -14.41 -16.02 2.10
C MET A 334 -13.58 -16.47 0.90
N LEU A 335 -12.28 -16.73 1.09
CA LEU A 335 -11.42 -17.25 0.03
C LEU A 335 -11.86 -18.64 -0.41
N ARG A 336 -12.22 -19.53 0.52
CA ARG A 336 -12.77 -20.86 0.22
C ARG A 336 -14.02 -20.74 -0.64
N ALA A 337 -15.00 -19.94 -0.22
CA ALA A 337 -16.25 -19.79 -0.96
C ALA A 337 -16.01 -19.26 -2.37
N SER A 338 -15.04 -18.36 -2.54
CA SER A 338 -14.67 -17.81 -3.84
C SER A 338 -13.97 -18.84 -4.74
N LEU A 339 -13.01 -19.59 -4.20
CA LEU A 339 -12.30 -20.65 -4.94
C LEU A 339 -13.21 -21.79 -5.37
N MET A 340 -14.26 -22.09 -4.59
CA MET A 340 -15.26 -23.09 -4.94
C MET A 340 -16.28 -22.61 -5.98
N ASP A 341 -16.29 -21.32 -6.33
CA ASP A 341 -17.23 -20.79 -7.31
C ASP A 341 -16.74 -21.04 -8.75
N PRO A 342 -17.48 -21.77 -9.59
CA PRO A 342 -17.06 -22.07 -10.96
C PRO A 342 -16.85 -20.81 -11.80
N PHE A 343 -17.56 -19.71 -11.51
CA PHE A 343 -17.44 -18.47 -12.28
C PHE A 343 -16.15 -17.70 -12.01
N LEU A 344 -15.39 -18.04 -10.97
CA LEU A 344 -14.13 -17.37 -10.67
C LEU A 344 -13.09 -17.57 -11.80
N LEU A 345 -13.13 -18.70 -12.50
CA LEU A 345 -12.19 -19.01 -13.59
C LEU A 345 -12.29 -18.06 -14.78
N ALA A 346 -13.42 -17.36 -14.94
CA ALA A 346 -13.55 -16.28 -15.92
C ALA A 346 -12.63 -15.07 -15.64
N ALA A 347 -12.09 -14.97 -14.42
CA ALA A 347 -11.13 -13.96 -13.99
C ALA A 347 -9.86 -14.62 -13.40
N PRO A 348 -8.96 -15.17 -14.24
CA PRO A 348 -7.80 -15.95 -13.77
C PRO A 348 -6.84 -15.13 -12.89
N ASP A 349 -6.72 -13.84 -13.16
CA ASP A 349 -5.98 -12.90 -12.31
C ASP A 349 -6.50 -12.90 -10.86
N MET A 350 -7.82 -13.04 -10.66
CA MET A 350 -8.46 -13.08 -9.34
C MET A 350 -8.15 -14.38 -8.60
N VAL A 351 -8.15 -15.50 -9.31
CA VAL A 351 -7.67 -16.77 -8.76
C VAL A 351 -6.24 -16.59 -8.27
N SER A 352 -5.35 -16.07 -9.12
CA SER A 352 -3.95 -15.84 -8.77
C SER A 352 -3.78 -14.93 -7.53
N ALA A 353 -4.54 -13.83 -7.45
CA ALA A 353 -4.51 -12.96 -6.28
C ALA A 353 -5.00 -13.65 -4.99
N ILE A 354 -6.02 -14.53 -5.08
CA ILE A 354 -6.49 -15.33 -3.93
C ILE A 354 -5.41 -16.34 -3.50
N LEU A 355 -4.77 -16.99 -4.45
CA LEU A 355 -3.69 -17.93 -4.18
C LEU A 355 -2.46 -17.23 -3.57
N ASP A 356 -2.14 -15.99 -3.97
CA ASP A 356 -1.10 -15.16 -3.33
C ASP A 356 -1.40 -14.91 -1.84
N ILE A 357 -2.68 -14.74 -1.49
CA ILE A 357 -3.09 -14.53 -0.10
C ILE A 357 -2.90 -15.83 0.69
N VAL A 358 -3.28 -16.98 0.14
CA VAL A 358 -3.10 -18.27 0.80
C VAL A 358 -1.62 -18.59 1.00
N ASP A 359 -0.77 -18.35 0.00
CA ASP A 359 0.69 -18.47 0.12
C ASP A 359 1.23 -17.58 1.25
N SER A 360 0.79 -16.31 1.28
CA SER A 360 1.17 -15.39 2.35
C SER A 360 0.74 -15.90 3.74
N VAL A 361 -0.45 -16.50 3.86
CA VAL A 361 -0.94 -17.10 5.11
C VAL A 361 -0.10 -18.31 5.52
N PHE A 362 0.35 -19.13 4.57
CA PHE A 362 1.28 -20.24 4.85
C PHE A 362 2.61 -19.72 5.41
N ASP A 363 3.11 -18.61 4.88
CA ASP A 363 4.36 -18.01 5.34
C ASP A 363 4.25 -17.42 6.74
N VAL A 364 3.21 -16.62 7.01
CA VAL A 364 3.11 -15.86 8.27
C VAL A 364 2.38 -16.57 9.41
N ALA A 365 1.53 -17.55 9.09
CA ALA A 365 0.63 -18.19 10.06
C ALA A 365 0.67 -19.73 10.03
N ARG A 366 1.76 -20.31 9.52
CA ARG A 366 1.99 -21.78 9.39
C ARG A 366 1.43 -22.61 10.54
N THR A 367 1.84 -22.30 11.77
CA THR A 367 1.44 -23.06 12.97
C THR A 367 -0.07 -23.01 13.22
N ARG A 368 -0.72 -21.88 12.93
CA ARG A 368 -2.18 -21.76 13.08
C ARG A 368 -2.94 -22.42 11.94
N VAL A 369 -2.35 -22.48 10.74
CA VAL A 369 -2.89 -23.28 9.64
C VAL A 369 -2.89 -24.75 10.03
N GLN A 370 -1.75 -25.28 10.47
CA GLN A 370 -1.62 -26.67 10.92
C GLN A 370 -2.62 -27.03 12.02
N GLN A 371 -2.83 -26.15 13.00
CA GLN A 371 -3.67 -26.47 14.16
C GLN A 371 -5.18 -26.43 13.88
N LYS A 372 -5.64 -25.63 12.91
CA LYS A 372 -7.07 -25.35 12.78
C LYS A 372 -7.55 -25.11 11.35
N TRP A 373 -6.78 -24.36 10.55
CA TRP A 373 -7.31 -23.79 9.30
C TRP A 373 -7.02 -24.61 8.05
N TRP A 374 -6.15 -25.61 8.12
CA TRP A 374 -5.81 -26.43 6.95
C TRP A 374 -7.00 -27.10 6.24
N PRO A 375 -8.07 -27.59 6.91
CA PRO A 375 -9.20 -28.20 6.20
C PRO A 375 -9.99 -27.18 5.35
N GLU A 376 -10.14 -25.95 5.89
CA GLU A 376 -10.83 -24.86 5.20
C GLU A 376 -10.08 -24.45 3.93
N VAL A 377 -8.75 -24.36 4.03
CA VAL A 377 -7.88 -24.06 2.88
C VAL A 377 -7.92 -25.20 1.86
N LEU A 378 -7.77 -26.46 2.31
CA LEU A 378 -7.80 -27.62 1.43
C LEU A 378 -9.09 -27.69 0.63
N ARG A 379 -10.24 -27.48 1.29
CA ARG A 379 -11.55 -27.49 0.62
C ARG A 379 -11.66 -26.44 -0.48
N GLY A 380 -11.08 -25.26 -0.29
CA GLY A 380 -11.03 -24.22 -1.32
C GLY A 380 -10.16 -24.62 -2.50
N LEU A 381 -8.94 -25.13 -2.23
CA LEU A 381 -8.00 -25.57 -3.26
C LEU A 381 -8.55 -26.73 -4.10
N VAL A 382 -9.16 -27.73 -3.44
CA VAL A 382 -9.80 -28.87 -4.10
C VAL A 382 -10.99 -28.41 -4.93
N GLY A 383 -11.87 -27.56 -4.39
CA GLY A 383 -13.01 -27.05 -5.18
C GLY A 383 -12.58 -26.26 -6.41
N CYS A 384 -11.52 -25.43 -6.30
CA CYS A 384 -10.97 -24.72 -7.45
C CYS A 384 -10.36 -25.68 -8.48
N TRP A 385 -9.70 -26.75 -8.02
CA TRP A 385 -9.17 -27.79 -8.91
C TRP A 385 -10.28 -28.47 -9.71
N VAL A 386 -11.36 -28.90 -9.05
CA VAL A 386 -12.52 -29.54 -9.71
C VAL A 386 -13.11 -28.60 -10.76
N ASN A 387 -13.31 -27.32 -10.43
CA ASN A 387 -13.76 -26.33 -11.40
C ASN A 387 -12.80 -26.22 -12.62
N CYS A 388 -11.48 -26.35 -12.41
CA CYS A 388 -10.51 -26.35 -13.51
C CYS A 388 -10.61 -27.60 -14.39
N VAL A 389 -10.85 -28.76 -13.78
CA VAL A 389 -11.06 -30.02 -14.52
C VAL A 389 -12.32 -29.91 -15.38
N ASP A 390 -13.43 -29.44 -14.81
CA ASP A 390 -14.70 -29.23 -15.53
C ASP A 390 -14.55 -28.28 -16.73
N GLU A 391 -13.82 -27.17 -16.56
CA GLU A 391 -13.56 -26.21 -17.64
C GLU A 391 -12.68 -26.83 -18.74
N ASN A 392 -11.64 -27.60 -18.36
CA ASN A 392 -10.76 -28.29 -19.30
C ASN A 392 -11.50 -29.38 -20.10
N GLU A 393 -12.42 -30.11 -19.47
CA GLU A 393 -13.28 -31.09 -20.16
C GLU A 393 -14.23 -30.41 -21.15
N ASN A 394 -14.83 -29.28 -20.77
CA ASN A 394 -15.69 -28.49 -21.65
C ASN A 394 -14.93 -27.93 -22.88
N GLU A 395 -13.67 -27.54 -22.74
CA GLU A 395 -12.81 -27.11 -23.85
C GLU A 395 -12.47 -28.26 -24.82
N SER A 396 -12.45 -29.51 -24.35
CA SER A 396 -12.11 -30.69 -25.15
C SER A 396 -13.22 -31.18 -26.09
N ILE A 397 -14.45 -30.70 -25.91
CA ILE A 397 -15.59 -31.00 -26.80
C ILE A 397 -15.50 -30.11 -28.05
N PRO A 398 -15.55 -30.66 -29.28
CA PRO A 398 -15.35 -29.88 -30.51
C PRO A 398 -16.58 -29.02 -30.85
N ALA A 399 -16.81 -27.95 -30.08
CA ALA A 399 -17.89 -27.00 -30.30
C ALA A 399 -17.37 -25.70 -30.93
N GLY A 400 -16.92 -25.76 -32.19
CA GLY A 400 -16.99 -24.67 -33.19
C GLY A 400 -16.55 -23.24 -32.84
N LYS A 401 -15.89 -22.99 -31.71
CA LYS A 401 -15.41 -21.69 -31.28
C LYS A 401 -13.93 -21.82 -30.98
N THR A 402 -13.14 -21.00 -31.65
CA THR A 402 -11.74 -20.74 -31.33
C THR A 402 -11.66 -20.15 -29.91
N ALA A 403 -11.59 -21.00 -28.89
CA ALA A 403 -11.12 -20.60 -27.58
C ALA A 403 -9.67 -20.12 -27.73
N SER A 404 -9.36 -18.93 -27.21
CA SER A 404 -8.04 -18.33 -27.38
C SER A 404 -6.99 -19.12 -26.60
N ALA A 405 -5.84 -19.41 -27.21
CA ALA A 405 -4.71 -20.12 -26.57
C ALA A 405 -4.30 -19.53 -25.19
N SER A 406 -4.59 -18.26 -24.93
CA SER A 406 -4.38 -17.60 -23.64
C SER A 406 -5.22 -18.18 -22.49
N THR A 407 -6.46 -18.62 -22.73
CA THR A 407 -7.34 -19.15 -21.67
C THR A 407 -6.82 -20.49 -21.15
N SER A 408 -6.50 -21.41 -22.07
CA SER A 408 -5.89 -22.70 -21.77
C SER A 408 -4.54 -22.53 -21.03
N THR A 409 -3.70 -21.56 -21.42
CA THR A 409 -2.44 -21.28 -20.72
C THR A 409 -2.66 -20.84 -19.26
N HIS A 410 -3.61 -19.93 -19.02
CA HIS A 410 -3.93 -19.47 -17.66
C HIS A 410 -4.54 -20.57 -16.78
N LEU A 411 -5.30 -21.48 -17.38
CA LEU A 411 -5.86 -22.64 -16.69
C LEU A 411 -4.76 -23.60 -16.25
N GLU A 412 -3.83 -23.93 -17.14
CA GLU A 412 -2.65 -24.77 -16.83
C GLU A 412 -1.79 -24.15 -15.71
N ASP A 413 -1.51 -22.84 -15.78
CA ASP A 413 -0.78 -22.10 -14.75
C ASP A 413 -1.49 -22.18 -13.39
N THR A 414 -2.83 -22.04 -13.39
CA THR A 414 -3.66 -22.14 -12.19
C THR A 414 -3.58 -23.54 -11.59
N MET A 415 -3.75 -24.58 -12.41
CA MET A 415 -3.66 -25.98 -11.98
C MET A 415 -2.26 -26.30 -11.42
N ALA A 416 -1.18 -25.86 -12.08
CA ALA A 416 0.18 -26.04 -11.59
C ALA A 416 0.39 -25.37 -10.21
N ARG A 417 -0.16 -24.17 -10.03
CA ARG A 417 -0.10 -23.45 -8.76
C ARG A 417 -0.88 -24.14 -7.65
N LEU A 418 -2.09 -24.63 -7.94
CA LEU A 418 -2.90 -25.40 -6.99
C LEU A 418 -2.15 -26.64 -6.48
N LYS A 419 -1.50 -27.40 -7.37
CA LYS A 419 -0.65 -28.56 -6.98
C LYS A 419 0.45 -28.16 -6.01
N LYS A 420 1.18 -27.09 -6.32
CA LYS A 420 2.25 -26.57 -5.45
C LYS A 420 1.72 -26.21 -4.06
N MET A 421 0.55 -25.58 -3.99
CA MET A 421 -0.04 -25.14 -2.73
C MET A 421 -0.58 -26.31 -1.91
N VAL A 422 -1.21 -27.30 -2.55
CA VAL A 422 -1.66 -28.54 -1.89
C VAL A 422 -0.46 -29.32 -1.35
N LYS A 423 0.65 -29.39 -2.09
CA LYS A 423 1.91 -29.98 -1.61
C LYS A 423 2.43 -29.25 -0.37
N THR A 424 2.50 -27.92 -0.44
CA THR A 424 2.93 -27.06 0.70
C THR A 424 2.02 -27.27 1.91
N LEU A 425 0.71 -27.39 1.71
CA LEU A 425 -0.25 -27.65 2.77
C LEU A 425 -0.02 -29.02 3.42
N GLY A 426 0.30 -30.05 2.62
CA GLY A 426 0.66 -31.37 3.14
C GLY A 426 1.92 -31.36 4.01
N GLU A 427 2.93 -30.56 3.65
CA GLU A 427 4.11 -30.32 4.48
C GLU A 427 3.77 -29.62 5.80
N ILE A 428 2.78 -28.73 5.81
CA ILE A 428 2.31 -28.01 7.01
C ILE A 428 1.55 -28.94 7.95
N VAL A 429 0.65 -29.79 7.44
CA VAL A 429 -0.17 -30.71 8.23
C VAL A 429 0.70 -31.82 8.82
N GLY A 430 1.64 -32.34 8.03
CA GLY A 430 2.53 -33.44 8.40
C GLY A 430 2.06 -34.78 7.82
N PRO A 431 2.99 -35.73 7.65
CA PRO A 431 2.80 -36.90 6.77
C PRO A 431 1.70 -37.86 7.26
N ASN A 432 1.54 -38.01 8.58
CA ASN A 432 0.62 -38.98 9.15
C ASN A 432 -0.84 -38.61 8.86
N GLU A 433 -1.24 -37.40 9.24
CA GLU A 433 -2.61 -36.90 9.02
C GLU A 433 -2.88 -36.66 7.52
N TRP A 434 -1.89 -36.13 6.79
CA TRP A 434 -2.04 -35.85 5.36
C TRP A 434 -2.27 -37.10 4.52
N SER A 435 -1.57 -38.21 4.82
CA SER A 435 -1.71 -39.46 4.06
C SER A 435 -3.11 -40.09 4.17
N VAL A 436 -3.75 -39.95 5.33
CA VAL A 436 -5.12 -40.43 5.56
C VAL A 436 -6.12 -39.60 4.77
N VAL A 437 -5.97 -38.27 4.79
CA VAL A 437 -6.84 -37.34 4.07
C VAL A 437 -6.70 -37.50 2.56
N LYS A 438 -5.46 -37.55 2.05
CA LYS A 438 -5.15 -37.77 0.63
C LYS A 438 -5.80 -39.06 0.13
N ARG A 439 -5.67 -40.17 0.88
CA ARG A 439 -6.27 -41.45 0.51
C ARG A 439 -7.79 -41.34 0.39
N ARG A 440 -8.43 -40.78 1.41
CA ARG A 440 -9.89 -40.65 1.43
C ARG A 440 -10.43 -39.79 0.29
N LEU A 441 -9.78 -38.67 0.00
CA LEU A 441 -10.23 -37.78 -1.08
C LEU A 441 -10.07 -38.42 -2.46
N VAL A 442 -8.96 -39.13 -2.71
CA VAL A 442 -8.74 -39.85 -3.97
C VAL A 442 -9.69 -41.04 -4.12
N GLU A 443 -10.08 -41.70 -3.03
CA GLU A 443 -11.11 -42.76 -3.05
C GLU A 443 -12.52 -42.21 -3.34
N GLU A 444 -12.81 -40.96 -2.98
CA GLU A 444 -14.10 -40.31 -3.22
C GLU A 444 -14.18 -39.72 -4.64
N GLU A 445 -13.07 -39.24 -5.22
CA GLU A 445 -13.04 -38.55 -6.52
C GLU A 445 -11.71 -38.81 -7.27
N ASP A 446 -11.78 -39.55 -8.38
CA ASP A 446 -10.60 -40.00 -9.14
C ASP A 446 -9.79 -38.83 -9.73
N ASP A 447 -10.45 -37.72 -10.11
CA ASP A 447 -9.84 -36.53 -10.70
C ASP A 447 -8.86 -35.80 -9.76
N LEU A 448 -8.99 -36.07 -8.45
CA LEU A 448 -8.06 -35.55 -7.45
C LEU A 448 -6.70 -36.27 -7.47
N THR A 449 -6.59 -37.42 -8.14
CA THR A 449 -5.31 -38.13 -8.30
C THR A 449 -4.24 -37.23 -8.93
N ALA A 450 -4.63 -36.42 -9.92
CA ALA A 450 -3.72 -35.50 -10.60
C ALA A 450 -3.31 -34.30 -9.73
N LEU A 451 -4.16 -33.87 -8.78
CA LEU A 451 -3.89 -32.80 -7.82
C LEU A 451 -2.89 -33.25 -6.75
N PHE A 452 -3.07 -34.45 -6.22
CA PHE A 452 -2.24 -35.02 -5.17
C PHE A 452 -1.03 -35.81 -5.68
N GLY A 453 -0.89 -35.97 -7.00
CA GLY A 453 0.24 -36.63 -7.67
C GLY A 453 1.58 -35.93 -7.39
N ASP A 454 2.67 -36.69 -7.55
CA ASP A 454 4.04 -36.24 -7.23
C ASP A 454 4.62 -35.20 -8.20
#